data_AF-A0A847ZVC8-F1
#
_entry.id   AF-A0A847ZVC8-F1
#
_cell.length_a   1.000
_cell.length_b   1.000
_cell.length_c   1.000
_cell.angle_alpha   90.00
_cell.angle_beta   90.00
_cell.angle_gamma   90.00
#
_symmetry.space_group_name_H-M   'P 1'
#
loop_
_entity.id
_entity.type
_entity.pdbx_description
1 polymer ?
#
loop_
_entity_poly.entity_id
_entity_poly.type
_entity_poly.pdbx_seq_one_letter_code
_entity_poly.pdbx_strand_id
1 'polypeptide(L)'
;MSIEKDAGAIKDKLYAIAALGTTEVLDRATGKLVPVTKESAPHAIDGINYAPFAAFGGWAGAINAKADQKKKDASYAFLSYMNQAAQSNVDVTLGWTGYNAYRNSQLASTDGWVKAGFSKEAAENYLGAINAALNNPNMASDFKIPGANGYSSVVLDRELARYLANEITVEEALKNIEAGWEEITEDFGRDNQIKAQALALGIK
;
A
#
# COMPACT_ATOMS: atom_id res chain seq x y z
N MET A 1 -2.14 -15.32 3.15
CA MET A 1 -2.81 -16.57 3.59
C MET A 1 -2.40 -17.66 2.65
N SER A 2 -2.02 -18.84 3.15
CA SER A 2 -1.56 -19.92 2.28
C SER A 2 -2.69 -20.89 1.98
N ILE A 3 -2.77 -21.31 0.72
CA ILE A 3 -3.65 -22.40 0.24
C ILE A 3 -2.86 -23.64 -0.15
N GLU A 4 -1.54 -23.61 0.03
CA GLU A 4 -0.67 -24.73 -0.26
C GLU A 4 -1.01 -25.92 0.66
N LYS A 5 -0.94 -27.13 0.11
CA LYS A 5 -1.38 -28.35 0.80
C LYS A 5 -0.55 -28.67 2.05
N ASP A 6 0.71 -28.26 2.06
CA ASP A 6 1.65 -28.42 3.16
C ASP A 6 1.58 -27.29 4.21
N ALA A 7 0.80 -26.23 3.97
CA ALA A 7 0.65 -25.10 4.88
C ALA A 7 -0.38 -25.34 6.01
N GLY A 8 -0.74 -26.59 6.30
CA GLY A 8 -1.78 -26.96 7.28
C GLY A 8 -1.56 -26.39 8.69
N ALA A 9 -0.31 -26.08 9.07
CA ALA A 9 0.01 -25.47 10.35
C ALA A 9 -0.56 -24.05 10.51
N ILE A 10 -0.69 -23.29 9.41
CA ILE A 10 -1.10 -21.88 9.39
C ILE A 10 -2.41 -21.63 8.61
N LYS A 11 -2.91 -22.63 7.89
CA LYS A 11 -4.16 -22.53 7.13
C LYS A 11 -5.31 -22.11 8.06
N ASP A 12 -6.09 -21.13 7.63
CA ASP A 12 -7.24 -20.55 8.35
C ASP A 12 -6.90 -19.98 9.75
N LYS A 13 -5.62 -19.75 10.06
CA LYS A 13 -5.17 -19.10 11.31
C LYS A 13 -4.68 -17.66 11.12
N LEU A 14 -4.66 -17.19 9.87
CA LEU A 14 -4.24 -15.85 9.50
C LEU A 14 -5.47 -14.99 9.22
N TYR A 15 -5.48 -13.78 9.76
CA TYR A 15 -6.54 -12.81 9.56
C TYR A 15 -5.96 -11.54 8.94
N ALA A 16 -6.64 -11.02 7.93
CA ALA A 16 -6.42 -9.69 7.41
C ALA A 16 -7.25 -8.70 8.24
N ILE A 17 -6.59 -7.63 8.68
CA ILE A 17 -7.20 -6.51 9.39
C ILE A 17 -6.85 -5.21 8.67
N ALA A 18 -7.70 -4.20 8.82
CA ALA A 18 -7.32 -2.84 8.45
C ALA A 18 -6.16 -2.34 9.34
N ALA A 19 -5.46 -1.30 8.89
CA ALA A 19 -4.46 -0.65 9.72
C ALA A 19 -5.06 -0.19 11.06
N LEU A 20 -4.26 -0.24 12.12
CA LEU A 20 -4.66 0.24 13.44
C LEU A 20 -5.04 1.73 13.34
N GLY A 21 -6.15 2.09 13.97
CA GLY A 21 -6.61 3.47 14.03
C GLY A 21 -6.00 4.25 15.19
N THR A 22 -6.18 5.57 15.17
CA THR A 22 -5.64 6.50 16.17
C THR A 22 -6.75 7.35 16.78
N THR A 23 -6.61 7.73 18.05
CA THR A 23 -7.51 8.68 18.74
C THR A 23 -7.06 10.14 18.55
N GLU A 24 -5.94 10.34 17.87
CA GLU A 24 -5.37 11.65 17.54
C GLU A 24 -4.99 11.70 16.07
N VAL A 25 -5.02 12.89 15.48
CA VAL A 25 -4.68 13.18 14.09
C VAL A 25 -3.76 14.39 13.99
N LEU A 26 -2.94 14.46 12.96
CA LEU A 26 -2.05 15.60 12.72
C LEU A 26 -2.86 16.82 12.26
N ASP A 27 -2.88 17.87 13.07
CA ASP A 27 -3.24 19.21 12.62
C ASP A 27 -2.06 19.79 11.82
N ARG A 28 -2.26 19.89 10.51
CA ARG A 28 -1.23 20.38 9.57
C ARG A 28 -0.89 21.85 9.74
N ALA A 29 -1.78 22.66 10.32
CA ALA A 29 -1.51 24.08 10.53
C ALA A 29 -0.58 24.31 11.72
N THR A 30 -0.71 23.49 12.77
CA THR A 30 0.10 23.61 13.99
C THR A 30 1.24 22.60 14.07
N GLY A 31 1.22 21.56 13.25
CA GLY A 31 2.17 20.45 13.29
C GLY A 31 2.00 19.52 14.49
N LYS A 32 0.87 19.63 15.22
CA LYS A 32 0.64 18.87 16.46
C LYS A 32 -0.43 17.80 16.25
N LEU A 33 -0.31 16.72 17.02
CA LEU A 33 -1.41 15.77 17.17
C LEU A 33 -2.52 16.43 17.99
N VAL A 34 -3.75 16.32 17.50
CA VAL A 34 -4.97 16.80 18.17
C VAL A 34 -5.98 15.66 18.30
N PRO A 35 -6.85 15.68 19.31
CA PRO A 35 -7.88 14.66 19.46
C PRO A 35 -8.77 14.54 18.22
N VAL A 36 -9.22 13.32 17.96
CA VAL A 36 -10.23 13.02 16.94
C VAL A 36 -11.57 13.65 17.33
N THR A 37 -12.06 14.54 16.47
CA THR A 37 -13.41 15.13 16.53
C THR A 37 -14.05 15.06 15.15
N LYS A 38 -15.33 15.46 15.04
CA LYS A 38 -16.00 15.55 13.74
C LYS A 38 -15.33 16.56 12.80
N GLU A 39 -14.69 17.58 13.37
CA GLU A 39 -14.00 18.64 12.64
C GLU A 39 -12.59 18.21 12.24
N SER A 40 -11.83 17.57 13.13
CA SER A 40 -10.44 17.16 12.85
C SER A 40 -10.35 15.85 12.03
N ALA A 41 -11.32 14.96 12.18
CA ALA A 41 -11.37 13.66 11.49
C ALA A 41 -12.84 13.28 11.17
N PRO A 42 -13.45 13.88 10.13
CA PRO A 42 -14.88 13.69 9.80
C PRO A 42 -15.25 12.26 9.41
N HIS A 43 -14.26 11.42 9.10
CA HIS A 43 -14.44 10.01 8.72
C HIS A 43 -14.07 9.03 9.85
N ALA A 44 -13.82 9.52 11.06
CA ALA A 44 -13.58 8.67 12.20
C ALA A 44 -14.82 7.83 12.55
N ILE A 45 -14.58 6.61 13.02
CA ILE A 45 -15.61 5.68 13.49
C ILE A 45 -15.40 5.54 14.99
N ASP A 46 -16.43 5.84 15.78
CA ASP A 46 -16.43 5.75 17.25
C ASP A 46 -15.22 6.45 17.91
N GLY A 47 -14.85 7.62 17.40
CA GLY A 47 -13.73 8.41 17.94
C GLY A 47 -12.34 7.91 17.51
N ILE A 48 -12.27 6.97 16.56
CA ILE A 48 -11.03 6.42 16.03
C ILE A 48 -10.90 6.79 14.55
N ASN A 49 -9.80 7.45 14.20
CA ASN A 49 -9.42 7.72 12.82
C ASN A 49 -8.67 6.52 12.26
N TYR A 50 -9.20 5.91 11.20
CA TYR A 50 -8.53 4.85 10.45
C TYR A 50 -7.96 5.43 9.16
N ALA A 51 -6.68 5.21 8.92
CA ALA A 51 -5.99 5.59 7.68
C ALA A 51 -5.28 4.35 7.12
N PRO A 52 -6.02 3.41 6.49
CA PRO A 52 -5.41 2.20 5.95
C PRO A 52 -4.39 2.58 4.90
N PHE A 53 -3.14 2.17 5.12
CA PHE A 53 -2.11 2.28 4.13
C PHE A 53 -2.27 1.12 3.14
N ALA A 54 -2.43 1.43 1.86
CA ALA A 54 -2.45 0.44 0.79
C ALA A 54 -1.03 -0.08 0.53
N ALA A 55 -0.39 -0.61 1.57
CA ALA A 55 0.97 -1.14 1.56
C ALA A 55 1.06 -2.25 0.52
N PHE A 56 1.94 -2.08 -0.46
CA PHE A 56 1.87 -2.70 -1.80
C PHE A 56 0.79 -2.08 -2.68
N GLY A 57 0.98 -0.83 -3.13
CA GLY A 57 0.19 -0.16 -4.17
C GLY A 57 0.19 -0.86 -5.55
N GLY A 58 0.54 -2.14 -5.59
CA GLY A 58 0.58 -3.02 -6.74
C GLY A 58 1.92 -2.99 -7.45
N TRP A 59 2.12 -3.99 -8.31
CA TRP A 59 3.14 -3.91 -9.35
C TRP A 59 2.52 -3.34 -10.61
N ALA A 60 3.24 -2.44 -11.26
CA ALA A 60 2.82 -1.86 -12.54
C ALA A 60 3.80 -2.25 -13.64
N GLY A 61 3.26 -2.63 -14.79
CA GLY A 61 4.02 -2.75 -16.02
C GLY A 61 4.18 -1.38 -16.68
N ALA A 62 5.42 -0.98 -16.96
CA ALA A 62 5.74 0.26 -17.67
C ALA A 62 6.45 -0.03 -18.99
N ILE A 63 6.15 0.76 -20.02
CA ILE A 63 6.77 0.67 -21.33
C ILE A 63 7.67 1.89 -21.52
N ASN A 64 8.94 1.66 -21.85
CA ASN A 64 9.89 2.74 -22.08
C ASN A 64 9.45 3.60 -23.27
N ALA A 65 9.21 4.90 -23.01
CA ALA A 65 8.78 5.86 -24.01
C ALA A 65 9.77 6.02 -25.19
N LYS A 66 11.05 5.69 -24.99
CA LYS A 66 12.11 5.77 -26.01
C LYS A 66 12.26 4.51 -26.87
N ALA A 67 11.53 3.43 -26.58
CA ALA A 67 11.60 2.21 -27.38
C ALA A 67 10.97 2.38 -28.78
N ASP A 68 11.44 1.58 -29.74
CA ASP A 68 10.86 1.52 -31.09
C ASP A 68 9.39 1.06 -31.02
N GLN A 69 8.56 1.54 -31.96
CA GLN A 69 7.12 1.28 -31.93
C GLN A 69 6.77 -0.22 -31.89
N LYS A 70 7.44 -1.04 -32.70
CA LYS A 70 7.25 -2.50 -32.68
C LYS A 70 7.50 -3.12 -31.31
N LYS A 71 8.47 -2.61 -30.54
CA LYS A 71 8.76 -3.08 -29.18
C LYS A 71 7.69 -2.61 -28.20
N LYS A 72 7.23 -1.36 -28.33
CA LYS A 72 6.12 -0.83 -27.52
C LYS A 72 4.86 -1.67 -27.70
N ASP A 73 4.50 -1.97 -28.95
CA ASP A 73 3.30 -2.75 -29.27
C ASP A 73 3.40 -4.18 -28.72
N ALA A 74 4.56 -4.83 -28.88
CA ALA A 74 4.80 -6.17 -28.33
C ALA A 74 4.76 -6.18 -26.79
N SER A 75 5.39 -5.19 -26.14
CA SER A 75 5.35 -5.05 -24.67
C SER A 75 3.94 -4.80 -24.17
N TYR A 76 3.16 -3.95 -24.85
CA TYR A 76 1.75 -3.71 -24.51
C TYR A 76 0.92 -4.98 -24.67
N ALA A 77 1.07 -5.70 -25.79
CA ALA A 77 0.36 -6.95 -26.04
C ALA A 77 0.66 -7.99 -24.95
N PHE A 78 1.92 -8.14 -24.57
CA PHE A 78 2.34 -9.05 -23.49
C PHE A 78 1.75 -8.66 -22.13
N LEU A 79 1.94 -7.40 -21.71
CA LEU A 79 1.42 -6.91 -20.43
C LEU A 79 -0.11 -7.01 -20.37
N SER A 80 -0.79 -6.68 -21.47
CA SER A 80 -2.24 -6.81 -21.59
C SER A 80 -2.65 -8.27 -21.44
N TYR A 81 -2.03 -9.19 -22.19
CA TYR A 81 -2.31 -10.63 -22.14
C TYR A 81 -2.17 -11.20 -20.73
N MET A 82 -1.04 -10.95 -20.07
CA MET A 82 -0.79 -11.44 -18.70
C MET A 82 -1.83 -10.94 -17.70
N ASN A 83 -2.36 -9.74 -17.92
CA ASN A 83 -3.36 -9.17 -17.04
C ASN A 83 -4.78 -9.57 -17.43
N GLN A 84 -5.07 -10.17 -18.59
CA GLN A 84 -6.44 -10.54 -18.96
C GLN A 84 -7.06 -11.49 -17.93
N ALA A 85 -8.38 -11.45 -17.79
CA ALA A 85 -9.11 -12.17 -16.75
C ALA A 85 -8.79 -13.67 -16.70
N ALA A 86 -8.57 -14.30 -17.86
CA ALA A 86 -8.26 -15.72 -17.95
C ALA A 86 -6.91 -16.09 -17.31
N GLN A 87 -5.91 -15.22 -17.41
CA GLN A 87 -4.59 -15.38 -16.82
C GLN A 87 -4.60 -14.92 -15.36
N SER A 88 -5.04 -13.67 -15.14
CA SER A 88 -4.95 -13.02 -13.83
C SER A 88 -5.75 -13.73 -12.75
N ASN A 89 -6.89 -14.34 -13.07
CA ASN A 89 -7.70 -15.06 -12.09
C ASN A 89 -7.07 -16.38 -11.64
N VAL A 90 -6.15 -16.93 -12.44
CA VAL A 90 -5.33 -18.06 -12.01
C VAL A 90 -4.20 -17.54 -11.12
N ASP A 91 -3.49 -16.51 -11.57
CA ASP A 91 -2.27 -16.02 -10.90
C ASP A 91 -2.52 -15.54 -9.47
N VAL A 92 -3.59 -14.78 -9.22
CA VAL A 92 -3.94 -14.28 -7.88
C VAL A 92 -4.28 -15.38 -6.88
N THR A 93 -4.55 -16.59 -7.37
CA THR A 93 -4.86 -17.75 -6.56
C THR A 93 -3.68 -18.69 -6.36
N LEU A 94 -2.48 -18.32 -6.80
CA LEU A 94 -1.28 -19.13 -6.63
C LEU A 94 -0.33 -18.43 -5.66
N GLY A 95 -0.11 -19.02 -4.48
CA GLY A 95 0.64 -18.35 -3.39
C GLY A 95 2.05 -17.91 -3.79
N TRP A 96 2.72 -18.66 -4.66
CA TRP A 96 4.08 -18.37 -5.12
C TRP A 96 4.17 -17.16 -6.07
N THR A 97 3.07 -16.73 -6.70
CA THR A 97 3.09 -15.60 -7.63
C THR A 97 3.19 -14.26 -6.90
N GLY A 98 2.77 -14.23 -5.62
CA GLY A 98 2.72 -13.02 -4.81
C GLY A 98 1.64 -12.02 -5.23
N TYR A 99 0.79 -12.34 -6.20
CA TYR A 99 -0.27 -11.44 -6.64
C TYR A 99 -1.43 -11.40 -5.64
N ASN A 100 -1.82 -10.19 -5.25
CA ASN A 100 -3.05 -9.91 -4.53
C ASN A 100 -4.21 -9.62 -5.48
N ALA A 101 -5.45 -9.58 -4.98
CA ALA A 101 -6.59 -9.13 -5.79
C ALA A 101 -6.36 -7.69 -6.29
N TYR A 102 -6.44 -7.47 -7.61
CA TYR A 102 -6.23 -6.15 -8.23
C TYR A 102 -7.29 -5.79 -9.29
N ARG A 103 -8.21 -6.71 -9.61
CA ARG A 103 -9.36 -6.46 -10.48
C ARG A 103 -10.64 -6.41 -9.66
N ASN A 104 -11.57 -5.52 -10.02
CA ASN A 104 -12.90 -5.47 -9.40
C ASN A 104 -13.61 -6.82 -9.42
N SER A 105 -13.49 -7.60 -10.50
CA SER A 105 -14.08 -8.93 -10.60
C SER A 105 -13.50 -9.95 -9.61
N GLN A 106 -12.25 -9.78 -9.18
CA GLN A 106 -11.60 -10.64 -8.16
C GLN A 106 -12.05 -10.25 -6.74
N LEU A 107 -12.39 -8.98 -6.55
CA LEU A 107 -12.87 -8.41 -5.28
C LEU A 107 -14.37 -8.61 -5.05
N ALA A 108 -15.14 -8.81 -6.13
CA ALA A 108 -16.60 -8.87 -6.08
C ALA A 108 -17.18 -10.25 -5.71
N SER A 109 -16.40 -11.33 -5.81
CA SER A 109 -16.86 -12.68 -5.44
C SER A 109 -15.74 -13.50 -4.81
N THR A 110 -16.08 -14.26 -3.77
CA THR A 110 -15.19 -15.22 -3.11
C THR A 110 -15.08 -16.55 -3.85
N ASP A 111 -15.93 -16.83 -4.84
CA ASP A 111 -16.04 -18.15 -5.49
C ASP A 111 -14.72 -18.62 -6.10
N GLY A 112 -13.99 -17.72 -6.77
CA GLY A 112 -12.68 -18.04 -7.36
C GLY A 112 -11.64 -18.45 -6.32
N TRP A 113 -11.66 -17.77 -5.16
CA TRP A 113 -10.74 -18.02 -4.05
C TRP A 113 -11.08 -19.32 -3.33
N VAL A 114 -12.36 -19.58 -3.08
CA VAL A 114 -12.83 -20.84 -2.48
C VAL A 114 -12.50 -22.02 -3.38
N LYS A 115 -12.71 -21.88 -4.69
CA LYS A 115 -12.33 -22.91 -5.68
C LYS A 115 -10.82 -23.20 -5.67
N ALA A 116 -10.00 -22.20 -5.40
CA ALA A 116 -8.55 -22.36 -5.28
C ALA A 116 -8.10 -23.01 -3.96
N GLY A 117 -8.98 -23.12 -2.96
CA GLY A 117 -8.71 -23.83 -1.72
C GLY A 117 -8.76 -22.98 -0.45
N PHE A 118 -9.12 -21.70 -0.55
CA PHE A 118 -9.49 -20.89 0.61
C PHE A 118 -10.73 -21.49 1.29
N SER A 119 -10.78 -21.41 2.63
CA SER A 119 -12.08 -21.49 3.31
C SER A 119 -12.93 -20.27 2.91
N LYS A 120 -14.25 -20.41 2.98
CA LYS A 120 -15.16 -19.29 2.70
C LYS A 120 -14.89 -18.11 3.64
N GLU A 121 -14.68 -18.39 4.92
CA GLU A 121 -14.38 -17.39 5.94
C GLU A 121 -13.05 -16.67 5.66
N ALA A 122 -11.98 -17.38 5.30
CA ALA A 122 -10.72 -16.75 4.95
C ALA A 122 -10.83 -15.87 3.69
N ALA A 123 -11.59 -16.32 2.68
CA ALA A 123 -11.83 -15.52 1.48
C ALA A 123 -12.65 -14.25 1.79
N GLU A 124 -13.69 -14.36 2.60
CA GLU A 124 -14.50 -13.22 3.05
C GLU A 124 -13.68 -12.22 3.88
N ASN A 125 -12.87 -12.70 4.82
CA ASN A 125 -11.99 -11.85 5.62
C ASN A 125 -10.96 -11.12 4.74
N TYR A 126 -10.29 -11.83 3.84
CA TYR A 126 -9.28 -11.24 2.96
C TYR A 126 -9.84 -10.17 2.03
N LEU A 127 -10.85 -10.52 1.24
CA LEU A 127 -11.44 -9.59 0.28
C LEU A 127 -12.19 -8.47 1.01
N GLY A 128 -12.79 -8.77 2.15
CA GLY A 128 -13.41 -7.77 3.03
C GLY A 128 -12.40 -6.73 3.51
N ALA A 129 -11.23 -7.15 3.99
CA ALA A 129 -10.17 -6.25 4.43
C ALA A 129 -9.65 -5.36 3.28
N ILE A 130 -9.42 -5.95 2.09
CA ILE A 130 -8.99 -5.17 0.91
C ILE A 130 -10.07 -4.16 0.49
N ASN A 131 -11.32 -4.60 0.35
CA ASN A 131 -12.43 -3.73 -0.03
C ASN A 131 -12.65 -2.62 1.01
N ALA A 132 -12.53 -2.92 2.30
CA ALA A 132 -12.65 -1.92 3.35
C ALA A 132 -11.51 -0.88 3.28
N ALA A 133 -10.28 -1.32 3.03
CA ALA A 133 -9.14 -0.42 2.86
C ALA A 133 -9.30 0.48 1.62
N LEU A 134 -9.63 -0.10 0.46
CA LEU A 134 -9.79 0.63 -0.81
C LEU A 134 -10.94 1.64 -0.79
N ASN A 135 -12.01 1.36 -0.04
CA ASN A 135 -13.17 2.25 0.09
C ASN A 135 -13.06 3.21 1.28
N ASN A 136 -11.98 3.17 2.06
CA ASN A 136 -11.80 4.08 3.18
C ASN A 136 -11.43 5.49 2.65
N PRO A 137 -12.15 6.55 3.04
CA PRO A 137 -11.87 7.92 2.58
C PRO A 137 -10.48 8.44 2.99
N ASN A 138 -9.89 7.85 4.03
CA ASN A 138 -8.55 8.18 4.51
C ASN A 138 -7.48 7.20 4.01
N MET A 139 -7.77 6.35 3.01
CA MET A 139 -6.80 5.43 2.46
C MET A 139 -5.53 6.19 2.01
N ALA A 140 -4.38 5.80 2.54
CA ALA A 140 -3.10 6.37 2.16
C ALA A 140 -2.46 5.53 1.04
N SER A 141 -1.98 6.18 -0.01
CA SER A 141 -1.20 5.54 -1.08
C SER A 141 0.30 5.68 -0.84
N ASP A 142 1.09 4.83 -1.49
CA ASP A 142 2.54 5.01 -1.60
C ASP A 142 2.93 6.40 -2.12
N PHE A 143 4.12 6.87 -1.75
CA PHE A 143 4.73 8.07 -2.31
C PHE A 143 5.01 7.86 -3.81
N LYS A 144 4.45 8.73 -4.65
CA LYS A 144 4.60 8.66 -6.11
C LYS A 144 5.48 9.79 -6.61
N ILE A 145 6.63 9.96 -5.96
CA ILE A 145 7.59 11.02 -6.22
C ILE A 145 8.98 10.45 -6.53
N PRO A 146 9.83 11.18 -7.27
CA PRO A 146 11.25 10.85 -7.38
C PRO A 146 11.90 10.64 -6.00
N GLY A 147 12.71 9.59 -5.88
CA GLY A 147 13.39 9.28 -4.62
C GLY A 147 12.51 8.66 -3.53
N ALA A 148 11.24 8.32 -3.79
CA ALA A 148 10.31 7.73 -2.80
C ALA A 148 10.93 6.60 -1.95
N ASN A 149 11.69 5.69 -2.58
CA ASN A 149 12.38 4.59 -1.89
C ASN A 149 13.41 5.06 -0.85
N GLY A 150 14.00 6.25 -1.04
CA GLY A 150 14.89 6.87 -0.07
C GLY A 150 14.18 7.25 1.22
N TYR A 151 12.94 7.76 1.13
CA TYR A 151 12.15 8.14 2.31
C TYR A 151 11.77 6.92 3.15
N SER A 152 11.22 5.89 2.50
CA SER A 152 10.73 4.69 3.17
C SER A 152 11.85 3.68 3.44
N SER A 153 12.31 2.97 2.40
CA SER A 153 13.16 1.80 2.57
C SER A 153 14.63 2.08 2.88
N VAL A 154 15.02 3.35 2.94
CA VAL A 154 16.38 3.75 3.34
C VAL A 154 16.36 4.51 4.64
N VAL A 155 15.72 5.68 4.71
CA VAL A 155 15.75 6.52 5.91
C VAL A 155 14.84 5.96 7.00
N LEU A 156 13.55 5.77 6.73
CA LEU A 156 12.59 5.29 7.73
C LEU A 156 12.96 3.89 8.23
N ASP A 157 13.18 2.93 7.33
CA ASP A 157 13.48 1.54 7.70
C ASP A 157 14.77 1.43 8.53
N ARG A 158 15.82 2.20 8.19
CA ARG A 158 17.09 2.20 8.93
C ARG A 158 16.90 2.72 10.35
N GLU A 159 16.34 3.91 10.51
CA GLU A 159 16.21 4.51 11.85
C GLU A 159 15.20 3.74 12.71
N LEU A 160 14.13 3.21 12.12
CA LEU A 160 13.19 2.33 12.83
C LEU A 160 13.88 1.04 13.31
N ALA A 161 14.69 0.40 12.46
CA ALA A 161 15.44 -0.79 12.84
C ALA A 161 16.42 -0.52 13.99
N ARG A 162 17.14 0.61 13.93
CA ARG A 162 18.06 1.04 15.01
C ARG A 162 17.31 1.28 16.33
N TYR A 163 16.16 1.95 16.28
CA TYR A 163 15.31 2.14 17.46
C TYR A 163 14.83 0.81 18.04
N LEU A 164 14.29 -0.09 17.20
CA LEU A 164 13.81 -1.41 17.64
C LEU A 164 14.93 -2.30 18.20
N ALA A 165 16.17 -2.10 17.73
CA ALA A 165 17.36 -2.74 18.27
C ALA A 165 17.88 -2.10 19.57
N ASN A 166 17.24 -1.02 20.06
CA ASN A 166 17.65 -0.21 21.22
C ASN A 166 19.01 0.49 21.03
N GLU A 167 19.42 0.78 19.79
CA GLU A 167 20.67 1.49 19.51
C GLU A 167 20.54 3.02 19.69
N ILE A 168 19.34 3.54 19.50
CA ILE A 168 18.99 4.97 19.59
C ILE A 168 17.66 5.16 20.31
N THR A 169 17.41 6.36 20.84
CA THR A 169 16.11 6.69 21.43
C THR A 169 15.06 6.97 20.35
N VAL A 170 13.79 6.98 20.73
CA VAL A 170 12.71 7.36 19.80
C VAL A 170 12.86 8.80 19.32
N GLU A 171 13.30 9.71 20.20
CA GLU A 171 13.55 11.12 19.84
C GLU A 171 14.69 11.25 18.83
N GLU A 172 15.77 10.49 19.01
CA GLU A 172 16.88 10.46 18.06
C GLU A 172 16.44 9.86 16.71
N ALA A 173 15.68 8.77 16.71
CA ALA A 173 15.15 8.17 15.49
C ALA A 173 14.28 9.15 14.71
N LEU A 174 13.34 9.83 15.38
CA LEU A 174 12.46 10.83 14.74
C LEU A 174 13.26 11.99 14.14
N LYS A 175 14.26 12.51 14.87
CA LYS A 175 15.13 13.57 14.37
C LYS A 175 15.94 13.14 13.15
N ASN A 176 16.50 11.93 13.16
CA ASN A 176 17.27 11.40 12.03
C ASN A 176 16.38 11.17 10.80
N ILE A 177 15.15 10.68 11.01
CA ILE A 177 14.15 10.50 9.94
C ILE A 177 13.81 11.85 9.31
N GLU A 178 13.47 12.84 10.12
CA GLU A 178 13.16 14.20 9.64
C GLU A 178 14.31 14.79 8.83
N ALA A 179 15.53 14.76 9.38
CA ALA A 179 16.71 15.27 8.69
C ALA A 179 16.98 14.56 7.35
N GLY A 180 16.89 13.22 7.33
CA GLY A 180 17.09 12.45 6.10
C GLY A 180 15.99 12.68 5.05
N TRP A 181 14.74 12.86 5.46
CA TRP A 181 13.65 13.22 4.55
C TRP A 181 13.80 14.62 3.99
N GLU A 182 14.26 15.57 4.80
CA GLU A 182 14.55 16.93 4.34
C GLU A 182 15.70 16.94 3.31
N GLU A 183 16.79 16.20 3.56
CA GLU A 183 17.89 16.02 2.60
C GLU A 183 17.41 15.50 1.24
N ILE A 184 16.63 14.41 1.23
CA ILE A 184 16.08 13.85 -0.02
C ILE A 184 15.16 14.87 -0.71
N THR A 185 14.36 15.61 0.06
CA THR A 185 13.43 16.60 -0.49
C THR A 185 14.18 17.74 -1.18
N GLU A 186 15.28 18.20 -0.60
CA GLU A 186 16.12 19.24 -1.18
C GLU A 186 16.90 18.73 -2.41
N ASP A 187 17.41 17.50 -2.39
CA ASP A 187 18.12 16.89 -3.53
C ASP A 187 17.25 16.80 -4.80
N PHE A 188 15.97 16.47 -4.65
CA PHE A 188 15.01 16.44 -5.76
C PHE A 188 14.32 17.80 -6.01
N GLY A 189 14.52 18.76 -5.10
CA GLY A 189 13.87 20.07 -5.08
C GLY A 189 12.43 20.01 -4.55
N ARG A 190 12.17 20.71 -3.44
CA ARG A 190 10.88 20.71 -2.74
C ARG A 190 9.68 21.03 -3.64
N ASP A 191 9.76 22.10 -4.43
CA ASP A 191 8.70 22.49 -5.34
C ASP A 191 8.41 21.43 -6.41
N ASN A 192 9.43 20.69 -6.84
CA ASN A 192 9.26 19.60 -7.79
C ASN A 192 8.58 18.41 -7.13
N GLN A 193 8.95 18.07 -5.88
CA GLN A 193 8.29 17.01 -5.12
C GLN A 193 6.81 17.33 -4.88
N ILE A 194 6.49 18.57 -4.51
CA ILE A 194 5.10 19.04 -4.35
C ILE A 194 4.32 18.87 -5.66
N LYS A 195 4.88 19.33 -6.78
CA LYS A 195 4.24 19.19 -8.11
C LYS A 195 4.06 17.73 -8.52
N ALA A 196 5.07 16.89 -8.29
CA ALA A 196 5.00 15.46 -8.61
C ALA A 196 3.93 14.74 -7.78
N GLN A 197 3.87 15.02 -6.47
CA GLN A 197 2.86 14.44 -5.59
C GLN A 197 1.46 14.92 -5.94
N ALA A 198 1.27 16.22 -6.23
CA ALA A 198 -0.02 16.76 -6.66
C ALA A 198 -0.51 16.08 -7.95
N LEU A 199 0.37 15.98 -8.96
CA LEU A 199 0.07 15.26 -10.20
C LEU A 199 -0.32 13.79 -9.95
N ALA A 200 0.42 13.11 -9.09
CA ALA A 200 0.16 11.71 -8.76
C ALA A 200 -1.17 11.48 -8.01
N LEU A 201 -1.61 12.48 -7.25
CA LEU A 201 -2.91 12.50 -6.58
C LEU A 201 -4.03 13.03 -7.48
N GLY A 202 -3.73 13.46 -8.71
CA GLY A 202 -4.70 14.07 -9.62
C GLY A 202 -5.16 15.47 -9.19
N ILE A 203 -4.43 16.10 -8.27
CA ILE A 203 -4.67 17.46 -7.79
C ILE A 203 -4.00 18.40 -8.80
N LYS A 204 -4.80 19.24 -9.44
CA LYS A 204 -4.34 20.25 -10.40
C LYS A 204 -4.00 21.55 -9.70
#